data_AF-A0A7S4FIX5-F1
#
_entry.id   AF-A0A7S4FIX5-F1
#
_cell.length_a   1.000
_cell.length_b   1.000
_cell.length_c   1.000
_cell.angle_alpha   90.00
_cell.angle_beta   90.00
_cell.angle_gamma   90.00
#
_symmetry.space_group_name_H-M   'P 1'
#
loop_
_entity.id
_entity.type
_entity.pdbx_description
1 polymer ?
#
loop_
_entity_poly.entity_id
_entity_poly.type
_entity_poly.pdbx_seq_one_letter_code
_entity_poly.pdbx_strand_id
1 'polypeptide(L)'
;SFARPDGSYKVVRFTPTPVMCTYLVALIIGPLHYLEQVTKTGLCVRVYVPTAVPVEQGGFVLELAVKAVAFWERFFEFPFPLPKLDIVGVPELSALGMENVGCQVFHLQYLAVHAGVALSRRQRIARLVGHEISHQWFGNIVAIEWWSHLWLKE
;
A
#
# COMPACT_ATOMS: atom_id res chain seq x y z
N SER A 1 20.68 11.80 -0.92
CA SER A 1 21.92 11.03 -0.66
C SER A 1 21.73 10.19 0.60
N PHE A 2 21.98 8.87 0.55
CA PHE A 2 22.03 8.00 1.74
C PHE A 2 23.41 7.98 2.42
N ALA A 3 24.41 8.54 1.73
CA ALA A 3 25.69 8.89 2.33
C ALA A 3 25.50 10.18 3.12
N ARG A 4 25.79 10.10 4.42
CA ARG A 4 25.91 11.27 5.28
C ARG A 4 27.13 12.11 4.84
N PRO A 5 27.18 13.41 5.18
CA PRO A 5 28.30 14.29 4.83
C PRO A 5 29.67 13.78 5.31
N ASP A 6 29.69 12.90 6.32
CA ASP A 6 30.89 12.26 6.88
C ASP A 6 31.30 10.96 6.16
N GLY A 7 30.63 10.58 5.07
CA GLY A 7 30.88 9.33 4.33
C GLY A 7 30.26 8.08 4.94
N SER A 8 29.54 8.19 6.07
CA SER A 8 28.83 7.06 6.68
C SER A 8 27.49 6.78 6.01
N TYR A 9 27.05 5.51 6.06
CA TYR A 9 25.74 5.09 5.54
C TYR A 9 24.71 4.96 6.65
N LYS A 10 23.45 5.28 6.35
CA LYS A 10 22.32 4.93 7.22
C LYS A 10 21.94 3.47 6.97
N VAL A 11 22.11 2.62 7.99
CA VAL A 11 21.59 1.25 7.97
C VAL A 11 20.16 1.25 8.51
N VAL A 12 19.21 0.78 7.73
CA VAL A 12 17.82 0.55 8.15
C VAL A 12 17.58 -0.95 8.20
N ARG A 13 17.10 -1.44 9.33
CA ARG A 13 16.76 -2.86 9.54
C ARG A 13 15.25 -2.99 9.68
N PHE A 14 14.67 -3.91 8.92
CA PHE A 14 13.26 -4.26 9.00
C PHE A 14 13.09 -5.57 9.76
N THR A 15 11.94 -5.73 10.42
CA THR A 15 11.55 -7.00 11.02
C THR A 15 11.44 -8.08 9.94
N PRO A 16 11.83 -9.34 10.22
CA PRO A 16 11.58 -10.44 9.29
C PRO A 16 10.11 -10.52 8.87
N THR A 17 9.87 -10.79 7.59
CA THR A 17 8.52 -10.96 7.07
C THR A 17 7.95 -12.31 7.52
N PRO A 18 6.61 -12.47 7.54
CA PRO A 18 6.00 -13.79 7.47
C PRO A 18 6.47 -14.55 6.21
N VAL A 19 6.14 -15.84 6.16
CA VAL A 19 6.29 -16.61 4.92
C VAL A 19 5.43 -15.97 3.85
N MET A 20 6.03 -15.63 2.71
CA MET A 20 5.35 -15.03 1.57
C MET A 20 6.07 -15.41 0.27
N CYS A 21 5.37 -15.31 -0.86
CA CYS A 21 5.97 -15.52 -2.17
C CYS A 21 7.01 -14.44 -2.51
N THR A 22 8.05 -14.79 -3.26
CA THR A 22 9.17 -13.89 -3.59
C THR A 22 8.75 -12.66 -4.39
N TYR A 23 7.70 -12.74 -5.20
CA TYR A 23 7.22 -11.62 -6.03
C TYR A 23 6.60 -10.47 -5.20
N LEU A 24 6.35 -10.69 -3.91
CA LEU A 24 5.73 -9.70 -3.02
C LEU A 24 6.74 -8.82 -2.28
N VAL A 25 8.04 -9.10 -2.39
CA VAL A 25 9.09 -8.27 -1.78
C VAL A 25 9.06 -6.86 -2.38
N ALA A 26 9.03 -5.84 -1.52
CA ALA A 26 9.13 -4.44 -1.92
C ALA A 26 10.10 -3.66 -1.05
N LEU A 27 10.85 -2.76 -1.68
CA LEU A 27 11.70 -1.77 -1.02
C LEU A 27 11.60 -0.45 -1.79
N ILE A 28 11.09 0.59 -1.13
CA ILE A 28 10.97 1.92 -1.73
C ILE A 28 11.92 2.87 -1.02
N ILE A 29 12.65 3.63 -1.83
CA ILE A 29 13.69 4.54 -1.37
C ILE A 29 13.51 5.86 -2.10
N GLY A 30 13.22 6.94 -1.37
CA GLY A 30 13.05 8.26 -1.98
C GLY A 30 12.67 9.34 -0.97
N PRO A 31 12.61 10.61 -1.41
CA PRO A 31 12.09 11.70 -0.59
C PRO A 31 10.56 11.58 -0.53
N LEU A 32 10.08 10.95 0.54
CA LEU A 32 8.67 10.69 0.78
C LEU A 32 8.22 11.35 2.08
N HIS A 33 6.98 11.80 2.12
CA HIS A 33 6.25 12.12 3.34
C HIS A 33 4.91 11.37 3.36
N TYR A 34 4.25 11.31 4.51
CA TYR A 34 3.04 10.50 4.64
C TYR A 34 1.98 11.13 5.53
N LEU A 35 0.74 10.72 5.29
CA LEU A 35 -0.33 10.76 6.27
C LEU A 35 -0.45 9.40 6.94
N GLU A 36 -0.89 9.38 8.19
CA GLU A 36 -1.16 8.13 8.90
C GLU A 36 -2.50 8.16 9.64
N GLN A 37 -3.09 6.98 9.79
CA GLN A 37 -4.26 6.75 10.62
C GLN A 37 -4.20 5.34 11.20
N VAL A 38 -4.66 5.20 12.44
CA VAL A 38 -4.75 3.91 13.12
C VAL A 38 -6.19 3.39 13.03
N THR A 39 -6.36 2.14 12.62
CA THR A 39 -7.68 1.49 12.58
C THR A 39 -8.19 1.24 14.00
N LYS A 40 -9.48 0.88 14.14
CA LYS A 40 -10.04 0.47 15.45
C LYS A 40 -9.38 -0.80 16.02
N THR A 41 -8.82 -1.64 15.15
CA THR A 41 -8.09 -2.87 15.48
C THR A 41 -6.62 -2.62 15.82
N GLY A 42 -6.15 -1.36 15.76
CA GLY A 42 -4.78 -0.98 16.12
C GLY A 42 -3.78 -1.04 14.95
N LEU A 43 -4.23 -1.32 13.72
CA LEU A 43 -3.36 -1.32 12.55
C LEU A 43 -2.96 0.11 12.17
N CYS A 44 -1.67 0.37 12.05
CA CYS A 44 -1.17 1.63 11.51
C CYS A 44 -1.20 1.61 9.98
N VAL A 45 -2.03 2.46 9.37
CA VAL A 45 -2.10 2.63 7.91
C VAL A 45 -1.44 3.94 7.53
N ARG A 46 -0.55 3.91 6.55
CA ARG A 46 0.16 5.10 6.05
C ARG A 46 0.05 5.23 4.55
N VAL A 47 -0.11 6.45 4.07
CA VAL A 47 -0.09 6.78 2.65
C VAL A 47 1.07 7.72 2.36
N TYR A 48 2.05 7.24 1.60
CA TYR A 48 3.24 7.99 1.22
C TYR A 48 3.08 8.59 -0.17
N VAL A 49 3.52 9.84 -0.33
CA VAL A 49 3.70 10.49 -1.63
C VAL A 49 5.11 11.11 -1.72
N PRO A 50 5.64 11.32 -2.93
CA PRO A 50 6.85 12.11 -3.13
C PRO A 50 6.68 13.50 -2.52
N THR A 51 7.73 14.04 -1.87
CA THR A 51 7.65 15.37 -1.21
C THR A 51 7.35 16.53 -2.16
N ALA A 52 7.43 16.31 -3.48
CA ALA A 52 7.00 17.27 -4.50
C ALA A 52 5.46 17.35 -4.65
N VAL A 53 4.72 16.40 -4.08
CA VAL A 53 3.25 16.38 -4.05
C VAL A 53 2.80 16.84 -2.66
N PRO A 54 1.73 17.63 -2.54
CA PRO A 54 1.16 17.95 -1.23
C PRO A 54 0.60 16.70 -0.53
N VAL A 55 1.00 16.47 0.72
CA VAL A 55 0.73 15.24 1.47
C VAL A 55 -0.77 14.97 1.66
N GLU A 56 -1.57 16.04 1.75
CA GLU A 56 -3.02 16.00 1.88
C GLU A 56 -3.72 15.32 0.70
N GLN A 57 -3.08 15.28 -0.47
CA GLN A 57 -3.62 14.58 -1.64
C GLN A 57 -3.68 13.06 -1.43
N GLY A 58 -2.91 12.49 -0.50
CA GLY A 58 -3.03 11.09 -0.10
C GLY A 58 -4.23 10.79 0.82
N GLY A 59 -4.90 11.84 1.34
CA GLY A 59 -5.93 11.70 2.37
C GLY A 59 -7.15 10.87 1.94
N PHE A 60 -7.57 11.02 0.68
CA PHE A 60 -8.68 10.23 0.15
C PHE A 60 -8.38 8.73 0.12
N VAL A 61 -7.16 8.35 -0.29
CA VAL A 61 -6.72 6.95 -0.28
C VAL A 61 -6.56 6.43 1.14
N LEU A 62 -6.04 7.23 2.07
CA LEU A 62 -5.89 6.83 3.48
C LEU A 62 -7.26 6.49 4.11
N GLU A 63 -8.25 7.35 3.89
CA GLU A 63 -9.61 7.13 4.40
C GLU A 63 -10.23 5.84 3.84
N LEU A 64 -10.08 5.62 2.54
CA LEU A 64 -10.56 4.41 1.87
C LEU A 64 -9.84 3.16 2.37
N ALA A 65 -8.52 3.24 2.56
CA ALA A 65 -7.71 2.11 2.99
C ALA A 65 -8.09 1.64 4.40
N VAL A 66 -8.25 2.57 5.34
CA VAL A 66 -8.72 2.27 6.71
C VAL A 66 -10.10 1.61 6.69
N LYS A 67 -11.02 2.11 5.85
CA LYS A 67 -12.37 1.52 5.69
C LYS A 67 -12.31 0.12 5.08
N ALA A 68 -11.49 -0.08 4.06
CA ALA A 68 -11.34 -1.34 3.34
C ALA A 68 -10.71 -2.43 4.22
N VAL A 69 -9.63 -2.13 4.95
CA VAL A 69 -9.05 -3.07 5.91
C VAL A 69 -10.09 -3.47 6.94
N ALA A 70 -10.76 -2.50 7.56
CA ALA A 70 -11.76 -2.79 8.58
C ALA A 70 -12.93 -3.64 8.03
N PHE A 71 -13.28 -3.47 6.75
CA PHE A 71 -14.27 -4.32 6.08
C PHE A 71 -13.77 -5.76 5.96
N TRP A 72 -12.57 -5.97 5.42
CA TRP A 72 -12.03 -7.31 5.18
C TRP A 72 -11.72 -8.08 6.46
N GLU A 73 -11.19 -7.41 7.49
CA GLU A 73 -10.98 -8.02 8.82
C GLU A 73 -12.29 -8.54 9.42
N ARG A 74 -13.38 -7.78 9.28
CA ARG A 74 -14.71 -8.22 9.73
C ARG A 74 -15.29 -9.31 8.84
N PHE A 75 -15.13 -9.20 7.52
CA PHE A 75 -15.73 -10.12 6.57
C PHE A 75 -15.12 -11.52 6.66
N PHE A 76 -13.80 -11.62 6.81
CA PHE A 76 -13.10 -12.90 6.95
C PHE A 76 -12.94 -13.37 8.38
N GLU A 77 -13.33 -12.56 9.36
CA GLU A 77 -13.06 -12.79 10.78
C GLU A 77 -11.56 -13.09 11.05
N PHE A 78 -10.69 -12.51 10.22
CA PHE A 78 -9.25 -12.73 10.24
C PHE A 78 -8.53 -11.38 10.20
N PRO A 79 -7.79 -11.00 11.26
CA PRO A 79 -7.14 -9.69 11.33
C PRO A 79 -5.99 -9.59 10.33
N PHE A 80 -5.65 -8.37 9.93
CA PHE A 80 -4.47 -8.15 9.10
C PHE A 80 -3.19 -8.56 9.88
N PRO A 81 -2.31 -9.41 9.33
CA PRO A 81 -1.29 -10.12 10.11
C PRO A 81 -0.04 -9.30 10.43
N LEU A 82 0.08 -8.07 9.89
CA LEU A 82 1.23 -7.20 10.10
C LEU A 82 0.88 -5.97 10.94
N PRO A 83 1.86 -5.36 11.65
CA PRO A 83 1.60 -4.20 12.52
C PRO A 83 1.31 -2.91 11.74
N LYS A 84 1.56 -2.89 10.43
CA LYS A 84 1.38 -1.72 9.57
C LYS A 84 1.03 -2.09 8.14
N LEU A 85 0.32 -1.20 7.46
CA LEU A 85 0.11 -1.21 6.02
C LEU A 85 0.56 0.15 5.45
N ASP A 86 1.63 0.14 4.67
CA ASP A 86 2.06 1.31 3.92
C ASP A 86 1.52 1.22 2.48
N ILE A 87 1.02 2.33 1.96
CA ILE A 87 0.62 2.50 0.56
C ILE A 87 1.47 3.62 -0.03
N VAL A 88 2.26 3.35 -1.05
CA VAL A 88 3.28 4.27 -1.55
C VAL A 88 2.99 4.67 -2.99
N GLY A 89 2.82 5.97 -3.24
CA GLY A 89 2.66 6.52 -4.57
C GLY A 89 4.00 6.69 -5.27
N VAL A 90 4.16 6.05 -6.43
CA VAL A 90 5.36 6.19 -7.29
C VAL A 90 5.01 6.89 -8.61
N PRO A 91 5.90 7.75 -9.15
CA PRO A 91 5.62 8.53 -10.35
C PRO A 91 5.40 7.66 -11.58
N GLU A 92 6.13 6.54 -11.67
CA GLU A 92 6.06 5.59 -12.78
C GLU A 92 5.85 4.18 -12.21
N LEU A 93 4.82 3.51 -12.71
CA LEU A 93 4.52 2.10 -12.43
C LEU A 93 3.83 1.53 -13.68
N SER A 94 4.25 0.35 -14.11
CA SER A 94 3.63 -0.34 -15.26
C SER A 94 2.20 -0.80 -14.98
N ALA A 95 1.92 -1.13 -13.72
CA ALA A 95 0.59 -1.45 -13.21
C ALA A 95 -0.10 -0.23 -12.58
N LEU A 96 -1.39 -0.36 -12.25
CA LEU A 96 -2.12 0.67 -11.50
C LEU A 96 -1.75 0.63 -10.00
N GLY A 97 -1.65 -0.58 -9.46
CA GLY A 97 -1.25 -0.91 -8.10
C GLY A 97 -0.51 -2.24 -8.08
N MET A 98 0.12 -2.55 -6.95
CA MET A 98 0.75 -3.83 -6.65
C MET A 98 0.64 -4.10 -5.15
N GLU A 99 0.22 -5.30 -4.79
CA GLU A 99 -0.26 -5.66 -3.45
C GLU A 99 0.82 -6.05 -2.43
N ASN A 100 2.08 -5.69 -2.69
CA ASN A 100 3.24 -6.09 -1.89
C ASN A 100 2.94 -6.07 -0.38
N VAL A 101 3.27 -7.18 0.30
CA VAL A 101 2.80 -7.48 1.66
C VAL A 101 3.21 -6.37 2.65
N GLY A 102 2.21 -5.67 3.19
CA GLY A 102 2.39 -4.55 4.11
C GLY A 102 3.02 -3.28 3.50
N CYS A 103 3.30 -3.24 2.20
CA CYS A 103 3.89 -2.08 1.51
C CYS A 103 3.42 -1.99 0.05
N GLN A 104 2.15 -1.69 -0.16
CA GLN A 104 1.54 -1.64 -1.48
C GLN A 104 2.08 -0.47 -2.30
N VAL A 105 2.26 -0.67 -3.60
CA VAL A 105 2.80 0.34 -4.51
C VAL A 105 1.73 0.77 -5.48
N PHE A 106 1.41 2.05 -5.52
CA PHE A 106 0.37 2.61 -6.38
C PHE A 106 1.01 3.57 -7.37
N HIS A 107 0.51 3.58 -8.60
CA HIS A 107 0.85 4.68 -9.49
C HIS A 107 0.27 5.98 -8.93
N LEU A 108 1.11 7.01 -8.78
CA LEU A 108 0.79 8.27 -8.11
C LEU A 108 -0.51 8.94 -8.57
N GLN A 109 -0.88 8.83 -9.85
CA GLN A 109 -2.13 9.36 -10.41
C GLN A 109 -3.43 8.69 -9.87
N TYR A 110 -3.31 7.56 -9.17
CA TYR A 110 -4.40 6.87 -8.48
C TYR A 110 -4.34 7.03 -6.97
N LEU A 111 -3.34 7.75 -6.46
CA LEU A 111 -3.13 7.96 -5.04
C LEU A 111 -3.25 9.44 -4.63
N ALA A 112 -2.71 10.35 -5.43
CA ALA A 112 -2.80 11.78 -5.21
C ALA A 112 -4.14 12.33 -5.74
N VAL A 113 -5.06 12.65 -4.83
CA VAL A 113 -6.40 13.16 -5.12
C VAL A 113 -6.57 14.58 -4.60
N HIS A 114 -6.83 15.51 -5.50
CA HIS A 114 -7.15 16.91 -5.19
C HIS A 114 -8.64 17.22 -5.46
N ALA A 115 -9.10 18.40 -5.02
CA ALA A 115 -10.51 18.79 -5.10
C ALA A 115 -11.10 18.71 -6.52
N GLY A 116 -10.31 19.05 -7.55
CA GLY A 116 -10.70 19.03 -8.96
C GLY A 116 -10.80 17.64 -9.60
N VAL A 117 -10.44 16.55 -8.92
CA VAL A 117 -10.53 15.20 -9.47
C VAL A 117 -12.00 14.77 -9.61
N ALA A 118 -12.40 14.42 -10.84
CA ALA A 118 -13.76 14.01 -11.19
C ALA A 118 -14.23 12.78 -10.40
N LEU A 119 -15.54 12.70 -10.15
CA LEU A 119 -16.16 11.60 -9.40
C LEU A 119 -15.86 10.22 -10.00
N SER A 120 -15.92 10.09 -11.33
CA SER A 120 -15.60 8.84 -12.03
C SER A 120 -14.17 8.36 -11.77
N ARG A 121 -13.23 9.30 -11.63
CA ARG A 121 -11.84 8.99 -11.27
C ARG A 121 -11.72 8.58 -9.81
N ARG A 122 -12.41 9.26 -8.89
CA ARG A 122 -12.46 8.87 -7.47
C ARG A 122 -13.05 7.47 -7.26
N GLN A 123 -14.08 7.09 -8.04
CA GLN A 123 -14.65 5.74 -8.03
C GLN A 123 -13.65 4.69 -8.51
N ARG A 124 -12.89 4.96 -9.58
CA ARG A 124 -11.81 4.06 -10.04
C ARG A 124 -10.73 3.89 -8.98
N ILE A 125 -10.34 4.97 -8.30
CA ILE A 125 -9.39 4.93 -7.18
C ILE A 125 -9.95 4.08 -6.04
N ALA A 126 -11.22 4.27 -5.66
CA ALA A 126 -11.85 3.45 -4.62
C ALA A 126 -11.87 1.96 -4.96
N ARG A 127 -12.14 1.60 -6.23
CA ARG A 127 -12.06 0.22 -6.70
C ARG A 127 -10.65 -0.34 -6.60
N LEU A 128 -9.63 0.42 -7.04
CA LEU A 128 -8.23 0.01 -6.95
C LEU A 128 -7.81 -0.22 -5.49
N VAL A 129 -8.07 0.75 -4.61
CA VAL A 129 -7.76 0.62 -3.17
C VAL A 129 -8.40 -0.64 -2.58
N GLY A 130 -9.68 -0.89 -2.89
CA GLY A 130 -10.37 -2.09 -2.45
C GLY A 130 -9.75 -3.39 -2.97
N HIS A 131 -9.37 -3.42 -4.25
CA HIS A 131 -8.74 -4.57 -4.91
C HIS A 131 -7.37 -4.89 -4.29
N GLU A 132 -6.47 -3.91 -4.21
CA GLU A 132 -5.13 -4.13 -3.65
C GLU A 132 -5.18 -4.59 -2.20
N ILE A 133 -6.05 -3.98 -1.37
CA ILE A 133 -6.22 -4.37 0.03
C ILE A 133 -6.82 -5.78 0.15
N SER A 134 -7.73 -6.17 -0.76
CA SER A 134 -8.27 -7.52 -0.76
C SER A 134 -7.20 -8.59 -0.99
N HIS A 135 -6.15 -8.26 -1.77
CA HIS A 135 -5.08 -9.21 -2.02
C HIS A 135 -4.24 -9.54 -0.79
N GLN A 136 -4.34 -8.73 0.28
CA GLN A 136 -3.72 -9.09 1.55
C GLN A 136 -4.27 -10.42 2.10
N TRP A 137 -5.52 -10.75 1.78
CA TRP A 137 -6.11 -12.07 2.04
C TRP A 137 -5.97 -13.00 0.83
N PHE A 138 -6.33 -12.54 -0.37
CA PHE A 138 -6.26 -13.33 -1.62
C PHE A 138 -5.02 -13.01 -2.47
N GLY A 139 -3.99 -13.83 -2.33
CA GLY A 139 -2.70 -13.67 -3.02
C GLY A 139 -1.55 -13.66 -2.04
N ASN A 140 -1.73 -13.00 -0.89
CA ASN A 140 -0.69 -12.85 0.13
C ASN A 140 -0.80 -13.90 1.24
N ILE A 141 -1.90 -13.93 2.00
CA ILE A 141 -2.13 -14.97 3.02
C ILE A 141 -2.40 -16.33 2.35
N VAL A 142 -3.30 -16.34 1.37
CA VAL A 142 -3.57 -17.52 0.53
C VAL A 142 -3.04 -17.23 -0.86
N ALA A 143 -1.88 -17.80 -1.19
CA ALA A 143 -1.25 -17.64 -2.49
C ALA A 143 -1.64 -18.76 -3.46
N ILE A 144 -1.61 -18.46 -4.75
CA ILE A 144 -1.76 -19.46 -5.81
C ILE A 144 -0.55 -20.40 -5.81
N GLU A 145 -0.78 -21.68 -6.06
CA GLU A 145 0.31 -22.65 -6.21
C GLU A 145 1.12 -22.38 -7.50
N TRP A 146 0.43 -21.99 -8.57
CA TRP A 146 1.04 -21.71 -9.87
C TRP A 146 0.28 -20.62 -10.63
N TRP A 147 0.97 -19.95 -11.56
CA TRP A 147 0.44 -18.84 -12.35
C TRP A 147 -0.77 -19.20 -13.23
N SER A 148 -0.98 -20.48 -13.55
CA SER A 148 -2.20 -20.93 -14.22
C SER A 148 -3.47 -20.68 -13.40
N HIS A 149 -3.35 -20.51 -12.08
CA HIS A 149 -4.47 -20.24 -11.17
C HIS A 149 -4.58 -18.77 -10.78
N LEU A 150 -4.00 -17.85 -11.57
CA LEU A 150 -3.99 -16.41 -11.28
C LEU A 150 -5.40 -15.83 -10.99
N TRP A 151 -6.44 -16.40 -11.60
CA TRP A 151 -7.85 -16.03 -11.36
C TRP A 151 -8.33 -16.20 -9.91
N LEU A 152 -7.65 -17.00 -9.08
CA LEU A 152 -7.95 -17.10 -7.64
C LEU A 152 -7.51 -15.85 -6.87
N LYS A 153 -6.57 -15.10 -7.44
CA LYS A 153 -6.04 -13.86 -6.90
C LYS A 153 -6.78 -12.65 -7.49
N GLU A 154 -6.88 -12.58 -8.81
CA GLU A 154 -7.34 -11.42 -9.62
C GLU A 154 -8.83 -11.46 -9.98
#